data_AF-A0A0W0FNM9-F1
#
_entry.id   AF-A0A0W0FNM9-F1
#
_cell.length_a   1.000
_cell.length_b   1.000
_cell.length_c   1.000
_cell.angle_alpha   90.00
_cell.angle_beta   90.00
_cell.angle_gamma   90.00
#
_symmetry.space_group_name_H-M   'P 1'
#
loop_
_entity.id
_entity.type
_entity.pdbx_description
1 polymer ?
#
loop_
_entity_poly.entity_id
_entity_poly.type
_entity_poly.pdbx_seq_one_letter_code
_entity_poly.pdbx_strand_id
1 'polypeptide(L)'
;MEVAVLHHLSGHENIVPFIGTLDGSLRPCIVLEWMNGGNIVQYLAEHPEESKESLIQQVVSGLLYLKERSVVHGDIKPDNILVTEHGLVRISDFGSAFFSFMGSTTSRIRASSLAPPPVGGTDRYLAPELLREDSQIPSYQSDVFSFGMTVFQIFTGAIPFPEIKHAAYASVLIVQGIRPQRSEDIPDHIWALISTCWSQGPNDRPTVQQIHKNLRAVCSVVFAIFPAVDIKTTIAMANPEGSIHPVNFGVLLFPTFQALDVFGPLDALNILSMSFPLNLSIIAKSLDPVSTKHRDQTLNPLNSNFGESVVPTHDFDNAPPLDVLLIPGGYGVRADDTESLIDFIRRTYPSLKYVITVCTGSWLAARAGILDGKRATSNKASWAGTKVAGPNVKWVSHARWVVDGNIWTSSGVSAGIDVTLAFIEQFYGAKAADKVASTMEYERHTDSTRDPFADKYNLPKENE
;
A
#
# COMPACT_ATOMS: atom_id res chain seq x y z
N MET A 1 30.99 2.48 -26.20
CA MET A 1 29.71 1.75 -26.30
C MET A 1 28.84 2.10 -25.10
N GLU A 2 29.31 1.84 -23.87
CA GLU A 2 28.58 2.13 -22.64
C GLU A 2 28.08 3.57 -22.49
N VAL A 3 28.91 4.58 -22.75
CA VAL A 3 28.50 6.00 -22.73
C VAL A 3 27.31 6.29 -23.66
N ALA A 4 27.27 5.67 -24.84
CA ALA A 4 26.16 5.83 -25.78
C ALA A 4 24.87 5.17 -25.28
N VAL A 5 24.99 4.02 -24.61
CA VAL A 5 23.86 3.34 -23.96
C VAL A 5 23.33 4.19 -22.81
N LEU A 6 24.20 4.68 -21.92
CA LEU A 6 23.85 5.55 -20.81
C LEU A 6 23.13 6.83 -21.27
N HIS A 7 23.63 7.47 -22.33
CA HIS A 7 22.98 8.64 -22.91
C HIS A 7 21.60 8.29 -23.49
N HIS A 8 21.46 7.15 -24.16
CA HIS A 8 20.20 6.66 -24.73
C HIS A 8 19.16 6.29 -23.67
N LEU A 9 19.59 5.90 -22.47
CA LEU A 9 18.73 5.50 -21.36
C LEU A 9 18.45 6.63 -20.36
N SER A 10 18.87 7.86 -20.67
CA SER A 10 18.66 9.00 -19.78
C SER A 10 17.17 9.31 -19.54
N GLY A 11 16.85 9.66 -18.28
CA GLY A 11 15.53 10.18 -17.89
C GLY A 11 14.54 9.18 -17.30
N HIS A 12 14.96 7.95 -16.97
CA HIS A 12 14.11 6.99 -16.24
C HIS A 12 14.55 6.85 -14.78
N GLU A 13 13.58 6.80 -13.86
CA GLU A 13 13.83 6.81 -12.40
C GLU A 13 14.66 5.61 -11.91
N ASN A 14 14.46 4.44 -12.53
CA ASN A 14 15.16 3.19 -12.18
C ASN A 14 16.40 2.89 -13.02
N ILE A 15 16.95 3.88 -13.72
CA ILE A 15 18.24 3.79 -14.40
C ILE A 15 19.21 4.80 -13.76
N VAL A 16 20.45 4.40 -13.52
CA VAL A 16 21.46 5.27 -12.90
C VAL A 16 21.63 6.57 -13.73
N PRO A 17 21.53 7.77 -13.13
CA PRO A 17 21.68 9.01 -13.86
C PRO A 17 23.12 9.20 -14.34
N PHE A 18 23.26 9.37 -15.65
CA PHE A 18 24.52 9.68 -16.30
C PHE A 18 24.75 11.20 -16.30
N ILE A 19 25.88 11.62 -15.73
CA ILE A 19 26.24 13.04 -15.61
C ILE A 19 27.12 13.48 -16.79
N GLY A 20 28.09 12.65 -17.18
CA GLY A 20 28.99 12.97 -18.29
C GLY A 20 30.26 12.12 -18.33
N THR A 21 31.18 12.48 -19.21
CA THR A 21 32.52 11.89 -19.32
C THR A 21 33.60 12.87 -18.88
N LEU A 22 34.72 12.34 -18.38
CA LEU A 22 35.95 13.10 -18.18
C LEU A 22 36.99 12.59 -19.18
N ASP A 23 37.20 13.35 -20.25
CA ASP A 23 38.03 12.97 -21.40
C ASP A 23 39.46 13.55 -21.36
N GLY A 24 39.92 14.01 -20.19
CA GLY A 24 41.21 14.70 -19.99
C GLY A 24 42.33 13.90 -19.30
N SER A 25 42.11 12.63 -18.96
CA SER A 25 43.06 11.77 -18.23
C SER A 25 43.56 10.59 -19.08
N LEU A 26 44.69 9.98 -18.69
CA LEU A 26 45.25 8.74 -19.29
C LEU A 26 44.26 7.54 -19.30
N ARG A 27 43.14 7.65 -18.59
CA ARG A 27 42.03 6.70 -18.59
C ARG A 27 40.72 7.49 -18.72
N PRO A 28 39.86 7.20 -19.71
CA PRO A 28 38.54 7.83 -19.80
C PRO A 28 37.67 7.39 -18.61
N CYS A 29 36.91 8.33 -18.04
CA CYS A 29 36.04 8.06 -16.89
C CYS A 29 34.58 8.39 -17.21
N ILE A 30 33.66 7.55 -16.73
CA ILE A 30 32.21 7.78 -16.75
C ILE A 30 31.83 8.37 -15.39
N VAL A 31 31.10 9.49 -15.39
CA VAL A 31 30.58 10.14 -14.18
C VAL A 31 29.09 9.83 -14.07
N LEU A 32 28.73 9.16 -12.98
CA LEU A 32 27.36 8.80 -12.62
C LEU A 32 26.97 9.50 -11.32
N GLU A 33 25.67 9.68 -11.09
CA GLU A 33 25.19 10.06 -9.77
C GLU A 33 25.57 8.98 -8.74
N TRP A 34 25.91 9.41 -7.53
CA TRP A 34 26.31 8.51 -6.46
C TRP A 34 25.07 7.89 -5.78
N MET A 35 25.04 6.56 -5.66
CA MET A 35 24.00 5.84 -4.93
C MET A 35 24.50 5.52 -3.52
N ASN A 36 24.06 6.30 -2.54
CA ASN A 36 24.56 6.25 -1.17
C ASN A 36 24.15 5.01 -0.36
N GLY A 37 23.12 4.27 -0.79
CA GLY A 37 22.70 3.00 -0.20
C GLY A 37 23.49 1.78 -0.68
N GLY A 38 24.48 1.95 -1.57
CA GLY A 38 25.27 0.85 -2.12
C GLY A 38 24.44 -0.06 -3.04
N ASN A 39 24.81 -1.35 -3.10
CA ASN A 39 24.04 -2.32 -3.87
C ASN A 39 22.85 -2.86 -3.07
N ILE A 40 21.85 -3.41 -3.76
CA ILE A 40 20.56 -3.82 -3.16
C ILE A 40 20.69 -4.82 -2.01
N VAL A 41 21.69 -5.71 -2.02
CA VAL A 41 21.91 -6.67 -0.93
C VAL A 41 22.55 -5.99 0.28
N GLN A 42 23.49 -5.07 0.06
CA GLN A 42 24.06 -4.25 1.14
C GLN A 42 22.99 -3.36 1.77
N TYR A 43 22.19 -2.69 0.95
CA TYR A 43 21.07 -1.86 1.40
C TYR A 43 20.11 -2.65 2.29
N LEU A 44 19.67 -3.84 1.85
CA LEU A 44 18.75 -4.70 2.60
C LEU A 44 19.36 -5.30 3.88
N ALA A 45 20.69 -5.43 3.95
CA ALA A 45 21.35 -5.84 5.19
C ALA A 45 21.30 -4.74 6.26
N GLU A 46 21.31 -3.47 5.84
CA GLU A 46 21.18 -2.31 6.73
C GLU A 46 19.72 -1.92 7.00
N HIS A 47 18.79 -2.27 6.10
CA HIS A 47 17.36 -1.94 6.14
C HIS A 47 16.50 -3.21 6.00
N PRO A 48 16.53 -4.13 6.98
CA PRO A 48 15.80 -5.40 6.92
C PRO A 48 14.28 -5.25 6.88
N GLU A 49 13.75 -4.11 7.29
CA GLU A 49 12.32 -3.75 7.27
C GLU A 49 11.80 -3.34 5.89
N GLU A 50 12.68 -3.03 4.93
CA GLU A 50 12.28 -2.59 3.60
C GLU A 50 11.52 -3.71 2.85
N SER A 51 10.48 -3.33 2.11
CA SER A 51 9.77 -4.29 1.26
C SER A 51 10.64 -4.74 0.09
N LYS A 52 11.13 -5.97 0.16
CA LYS A 52 11.85 -6.64 -0.94
C LYS A 52 11.03 -6.66 -2.23
N GLU A 53 9.71 -6.83 -2.12
CA GLU A 53 8.75 -6.81 -3.23
C GLU A 53 8.72 -5.42 -3.92
N SER A 54 8.71 -4.33 -3.15
CA SER A 54 8.80 -2.97 -3.69
C SER A 54 10.10 -2.76 -4.48
N LEU A 55 11.23 -3.20 -3.92
CA LEU A 55 12.53 -3.07 -4.58
C LEU A 55 12.58 -3.87 -5.90
N ILE A 56 12.11 -5.12 -5.93
CA ILE A 56 12.09 -5.91 -7.18
C ILE A 56 11.12 -5.34 -8.22
N GLN A 57 10.04 -4.67 -7.81
CA GLN A 57 9.14 -3.96 -8.75
C GLN A 57 9.87 -2.82 -9.46
N GLN A 58 10.69 -2.07 -8.72
CA GLN A 58 11.52 -1.00 -9.29
C GLN A 58 12.60 -1.56 -10.24
N VAL A 59 13.22 -2.70 -9.92
CA VAL A 59 14.12 -3.41 -10.85
C VAL A 59 13.39 -3.77 -12.14
N VAL A 60 12.18 -4.33 -12.03
CA VAL A 60 11.38 -4.72 -13.20
C VAL A 60 10.95 -3.51 -14.03
N SER A 61 10.63 -2.38 -13.39
CA SER A 61 10.37 -1.11 -14.07
C SER A 61 11.58 -0.67 -14.91
N GLY A 62 12.79 -0.72 -14.34
CA GLY A 62 14.03 -0.48 -15.07
C GLY A 62 14.23 -1.44 -16.26
N LEU A 63 14.07 -2.75 -16.06
CA LEU A 63 14.18 -3.74 -17.14
C LEU A 63 13.15 -3.54 -18.26
N LEU A 64 11.93 -3.13 -17.92
CA LEU A 64 10.88 -2.84 -18.88
C LEU A 64 11.29 -1.66 -19.76
N TYR A 65 11.81 -0.60 -19.15
CA TYR A 65 12.32 0.57 -19.85
C TYR A 65 13.50 0.23 -20.78
N LEU A 66 14.45 -0.62 -20.34
CA LEU A 66 15.53 -1.11 -21.19
C LEU A 66 14.98 -1.77 -22.46
N LYS A 67 13.99 -2.66 -22.29
CA LYS A 67 13.33 -3.33 -23.40
C LYS A 67 12.62 -2.36 -24.35
N GLU A 68 11.90 -1.37 -23.83
CA GLU A 68 11.25 -0.32 -24.65
C GLU A 68 12.27 0.49 -25.45
N ARG A 69 13.46 0.70 -24.89
CA ARG A 69 14.61 1.35 -25.54
C ARG A 69 15.45 0.41 -26.40
N SER A 70 15.01 -0.84 -26.58
CA SER A 70 15.69 -1.89 -27.34
C SER A 70 17.11 -2.22 -26.85
N VAL A 71 17.34 -2.12 -25.54
CA VAL A 71 18.61 -2.42 -24.87
C VAL A 71 18.49 -3.71 -24.07
N VAL A 72 19.40 -4.64 -24.31
CA VAL A 72 19.64 -5.80 -23.43
C VAL A 72 20.77 -5.43 -22.48
N HIS A 73 20.62 -5.69 -21.18
CA HIS A 73 21.63 -5.36 -20.18
C HIS A 73 22.79 -6.34 -20.19
N GLY A 74 22.50 -7.65 -20.15
CA GLY A 74 23.46 -8.73 -20.25
C GLY A 74 24.30 -9.03 -19.00
N ASP A 75 24.07 -8.33 -17.88
CA ASP A 75 24.79 -8.55 -16.60
C ASP A 75 23.94 -8.12 -15.40
N ILE A 76 22.66 -8.51 -15.39
CA ILE A 76 21.78 -8.26 -14.24
C ILE A 76 22.21 -9.13 -13.07
N LYS A 77 22.59 -8.49 -11.96
CA LYS A 77 22.96 -9.13 -10.70
C LYS A 77 22.84 -8.11 -9.56
N PRO A 78 22.82 -8.53 -8.29
CA PRO A 78 22.69 -7.62 -7.17
C PRO A 78 23.71 -6.48 -7.16
N ASP A 79 24.97 -6.73 -7.50
CA ASP A 79 26.04 -5.72 -7.54
C ASP A 79 25.74 -4.55 -8.49
N ASN A 80 24.98 -4.80 -9.55
CA ASN A 80 24.64 -3.82 -10.58
C ASN A 80 23.28 -3.14 -10.33
N ILE A 81 22.61 -3.49 -9.22
CA ILE A 81 21.37 -2.87 -8.78
C ILE A 81 21.70 -2.02 -7.54
N LEU A 82 21.73 -0.72 -7.74
CA LEU A 82 22.10 0.25 -6.70
C LEU A 82 20.87 0.87 -6.08
N VAL A 83 20.99 1.32 -4.83
CA VAL A 83 19.87 1.90 -4.07
C VAL A 83 20.31 3.21 -3.43
N THR A 84 19.40 4.19 -3.36
CA THR A 84 19.60 5.40 -2.54
C THR A 84 19.23 5.13 -1.07
N GLU A 85 19.60 6.02 -0.16
CA GLU A 85 19.19 5.95 1.26
C GLU A 85 17.66 6.01 1.48
N HIS A 86 16.90 6.37 0.45
CA HIS A 86 15.44 6.46 0.49
C HIS A 86 14.75 5.29 -0.24
N GLY A 87 15.48 4.20 -0.52
CA GLY A 87 14.90 3.00 -1.15
C GLY A 87 14.61 3.12 -2.64
N LEU A 88 15.17 4.13 -3.33
CA LEU A 88 15.05 4.25 -4.79
C LEU A 88 16.07 3.34 -5.48
N VAL A 89 15.59 2.38 -6.26
CA VAL A 89 16.42 1.39 -6.96
C VAL A 89 16.77 1.85 -8.36
N ARG A 90 18.05 1.70 -8.74
CA ARG A 90 18.58 2.06 -10.05
C ARG A 90 19.48 0.96 -10.63
N ILE A 91 19.21 0.57 -11.87
CA ILE A 91 20.05 -0.34 -12.64
C ILE A 91 21.29 0.41 -13.14
N SER A 92 22.47 -0.21 -13.02
CA SER A 92 23.78 0.35 -13.33
C SER A 92 24.68 -0.67 -14.04
N ASP A 93 25.89 -0.25 -14.42
CA ASP A 93 26.88 -1.06 -15.15
C ASP A 93 26.39 -1.60 -16.50
N PHE A 94 26.42 -0.73 -17.51
CA PHE A 94 26.01 -1.04 -18.88
C PHE A 94 27.19 -1.45 -19.76
N GLY A 95 28.33 -1.83 -19.17
CA GLY A 95 29.52 -2.27 -19.90
C GLY A 95 29.26 -3.52 -20.77
N SER A 96 28.30 -4.35 -20.34
CA SER A 96 27.84 -5.53 -21.08
C SER A 96 26.60 -5.28 -21.95
N ALA A 97 26.00 -4.09 -21.88
CA ALA A 97 24.76 -3.81 -22.59
C ALA A 97 24.96 -3.72 -24.10
N PHE A 98 23.91 -4.01 -24.87
CA PHE A 98 23.93 -3.81 -26.32
C PHE A 98 22.53 -3.54 -26.90
N PHE A 99 22.50 -2.90 -28.07
CA PHE A 99 21.27 -2.60 -28.79
C PHE A 99 20.78 -3.81 -29.60
N SER A 100 19.57 -4.26 -29.31
CA SER A 100 18.97 -5.46 -29.93
C SER A 100 18.80 -5.35 -31.46
N PHE A 101 18.68 -4.15 -32.02
CA PHE A 101 18.50 -3.93 -33.47
C PHE A 101 19.82 -3.93 -34.27
N MET A 102 20.98 -3.82 -33.60
CA MET A 102 22.27 -3.68 -34.30
C MET A 102 22.81 -4.97 -34.92
N GLY A 103 22.15 -6.13 -34.71
CA GLY A 103 22.31 -7.34 -35.53
C GLY A 103 23.73 -7.76 -35.94
N SER A 104 24.77 -7.48 -35.15
CA SER A 104 26.16 -7.69 -35.58
C SER A 104 26.92 -8.71 -34.74
N THR A 105 27.62 -9.56 -35.49
CA THR A 105 28.54 -10.64 -35.16
C THR A 105 29.84 -10.16 -34.48
N THR A 106 29.76 -9.29 -33.48
CA THR A 106 30.94 -9.01 -32.65
C THR A 106 31.05 -10.08 -31.57
N SER A 107 31.79 -11.15 -31.91
CA SER A 107 32.28 -12.12 -30.92
C SER A 107 32.96 -11.36 -29.79
N ARG A 108 32.30 -11.34 -28.62
CA ARG A 108 32.93 -10.86 -27.39
C ARG A 108 33.79 -11.99 -26.89
N ILE A 109 35.08 -11.93 -27.19
CA ILE A 109 36.08 -12.68 -26.45
C ILE A 109 35.98 -12.18 -25.01
N ARG A 110 35.44 -13.00 -24.09
CA ARG A 110 35.57 -12.73 -22.66
C ARG A 110 37.06 -12.58 -22.39
N ALA A 111 37.49 -11.46 -21.82
CA ALA A 111 38.86 -11.33 -21.35
C ALA A 111 39.06 -12.40 -20.27
N SER A 112 39.74 -13.49 -20.63
CA SER A 112 40.21 -14.50 -19.69
C SER A 112 41.27 -13.85 -18.83
N SER A 113 40.84 -13.17 -17.77
CA SER A 113 41.74 -12.78 -16.69
C SER A 113 42.33 -14.07 -16.13
N LEU A 114 43.67 -14.17 -16.15
CA LEU A 114 44.45 -15.24 -15.51
C LEU A 114 44.33 -15.22 -13.97
N ALA A 115 43.56 -14.31 -13.40
CA ALA A 115 43.27 -14.27 -11.97
C ALA A 115 42.20 -15.31 -11.61
N PRO A 116 42.30 -16.00 -10.45
CA PRO A 116 41.23 -16.85 -9.98
C PRO A 116 39.94 -16.02 -9.86
N PRO A 117 38.81 -16.50 -10.41
CA PRO A 117 37.57 -15.75 -10.33
C PRO A 117 37.19 -15.54 -8.86
N PRO A 118 36.73 -14.34 -8.46
CA PRO A 118 36.23 -14.13 -7.12
C PRO A 118 35.10 -15.12 -6.81
N VAL A 119 34.99 -15.52 -5.53
CA VAL A 119 34.07 -16.54 -5.03
C VAL A 119 32.60 -16.27 -5.43
N GLY A 120 32.25 -15.00 -5.70
CA GLY A 120 30.94 -14.51 -6.15
C GLY A 120 30.82 -14.19 -7.65
N GLY A 121 31.56 -14.84 -8.54
CA GLY A 121 31.55 -14.52 -9.99
C GLY A 121 30.16 -14.44 -10.65
N THR A 122 30.05 -13.55 -11.66
CA THR A 122 28.85 -13.30 -12.50
C THR A 122 28.21 -14.59 -13.05
N ASP A 123 28.98 -15.66 -13.24
CA ASP A 123 28.52 -16.89 -13.88
C ASP A 123 27.35 -17.58 -13.16
N ARG A 124 27.11 -17.29 -11.86
CA ARG A 124 25.96 -17.83 -11.10
C ARG A 124 24.62 -17.24 -11.54
N TYR A 125 24.63 -16.05 -12.13
CA TYR A 125 23.42 -15.36 -12.58
C TYR A 125 23.17 -15.60 -14.07
N LEU A 126 24.16 -16.10 -14.82
CA LEU A 126 24.05 -16.25 -16.26
C LEU A 126 23.06 -17.34 -16.67
N ALA A 127 22.29 -17.03 -17.70
CA ALA A 127 21.39 -17.96 -18.35
C ALA A 127 22.13 -19.13 -19.01
N PRO A 128 21.54 -20.34 -19.06
CA PRO A 128 22.21 -21.55 -19.55
C PRO A 128 22.65 -21.46 -21.01
N GLU A 129 21.97 -20.68 -21.86
CA GLU A 129 22.40 -20.42 -23.23
C GLU A 129 23.70 -19.64 -23.31
N LEU A 130 23.94 -18.68 -22.41
CA LEU A 130 25.15 -17.84 -22.37
C LEU A 130 26.39 -18.57 -21.82
N LEU A 131 26.17 -19.74 -21.22
CA LEU A 131 27.21 -20.60 -20.66
C LEU A 131 27.63 -21.71 -21.64
N ARG A 132 26.92 -21.87 -22.76
CA ARG A 132 27.29 -22.80 -23.83
C ARG A 132 28.18 -22.11 -24.87
N GLU A 133 28.98 -22.91 -25.59
CA GLU A 133 29.92 -22.40 -26.59
C GLU A 133 29.25 -21.82 -27.85
N ASP A 134 27.98 -22.19 -28.10
CA ASP A 134 27.26 -21.93 -29.34
C ASP A 134 26.42 -20.63 -29.34
N SER A 135 26.08 -20.07 -28.17
CA SER A 135 25.17 -18.93 -28.07
C SER A 135 25.51 -17.96 -26.94
N GLN A 136 26.53 -17.12 -27.13
CA GLN A 136 26.99 -16.15 -26.12
C GLN A 136 26.39 -14.74 -26.24
N ILE A 137 25.31 -14.58 -27.01
CA ILE A 137 24.67 -13.28 -27.22
C ILE A 137 23.58 -13.10 -26.16
N PRO A 138 23.70 -12.12 -25.24
CA PRO A 138 22.64 -11.86 -24.27
C PRO A 138 21.33 -11.51 -24.97
N SER A 139 20.22 -11.78 -24.32
CA SER A 139 18.87 -11.49 -24.80
C SER A 139 18.02 -10.97 -23.65
N TYR A 140 16.84 -10.43 -23.96
CA TYR A 140 15.87 -10.08 -22.91
C TYR A 140 15.52 -11.29 -22.04
N GLN A 141 15.47 -12.49 -22.64
CA GLN A 141 15.21 -13.74 -21.94
C GLN A 141 16.36 -14.13 -21.02
N SER A 142 17.62 -13.83 -21.38
CA SER A 142 18.74 -14.05 -20.47
C SER A 142 18.73 -13.05 -19.32
N ASP A 143 18.36 -11.79 -19.55
CA ASP A 143 18.20 -10.81 -18.47
C ASP A 143 17.10 -11.23 -17.47
N VAL A 144 16.00 -11.83 -17.96
CA VAL A 144 14.95 -12.40 -17.11
C VAL A 144 15.46 -13.56 -16.26
N PHE A 145 16.32 -14.42 -16.82
CA PHE A 145 16.93 -15.51 -16.05
C PHE A 145 17.81 -14.94 -14.91
N SER A 146 18.67 -13.98 -15.25
CA SER A 146 19.55 -13.32 -14.29
C SER A 146 18.77 -12.56 -13.23
N PHE A 147 17.64 -11.96 -13.59
CA PHE A 147 16.69 -11.37 -12.65
C PHE A 147 16.14 -12.44 -11.67
N GLY A 148 15.76 -13.63 -12.12
CA GLY A 148 15.32 -14.71 -11.22
C GLY A 148 16.39 -15.10 -10.18
N MET A 149 17.65 -15.22 -10.60
CA MET A 149 18.79 -15.48 -9.70
C MET A 149 19.05 -14.33 -8.73
N THR A 150 18.85 -13.09 -9.19
CA THR A 150 18.96 -11.88 -8.37
C THR A 150 17.88 -11.83 -7.29
N VAL A 151 16.62 -12.10 -7.65
CA VAL A 151 15.49 -12.14 -6.70
C VAL A 151 15.72 -13.23 -5.65
N PHE A 152 16.25 -14.40 -6.04
CA PHE A 152 16.63 -15.45 -5.09
C PHE A 152 17.58 -14.92 -4.00
N GLN A 153 18.64 -14.19 -4.38
CA GLN A 153 19.57 -13.63 -3.40
C GLN A 153 18.96 -12.48 -2.58
N ILE A 154 18.13 -11.63 -3.18
CA ILE A 154 17.43 -10.56 -2.45
C ILE A 154 16.61 -11.14 -1.30
N PHE A 155 15.92 -12.26 -1.51
CA PHE A 155 15.10 -12.87 -0.48
C PHE A 155 15.92 -13.64 0.56
N THR A 156 16.92 -14.41 0.14
CA THR A 156 17.69 -15.29 1.02
C THR A 156 18.91 -14.64 1.68
N GLY A 157 19.39 -13.51 1.14
CA GLY A 157 20.69 -12.93 1.48
C GLY A 157 21.90 -13.76 1.00
N ALA A 158 21.68 -14.95 0.43
CA ALA A 158 22.72 -15.86 0.00
C ALA A 158 22.89 -15.84 -1.52
N ILE A 159 24.14 -15.92 -1.99
CA ILE A 159 24.42 -16.07 -3.42
C ILE A 159 23.78 -17.37 -3.95
N PRO A 160 23.35 -17.42 -5.23
CA PRO A 160 22.83 -18.65 -5.83
C PRO A 160 23.86 -19.80 -5.78
N PHE A 161 23.40 -20.98 -5.36
CA PHE A 161 24.24 -22.15 -5.06
C PHE A 161 25.30 -21.87 -3.98
N PRO A 162 24.90 -21.48 -2.75
CA PRO A 162 25.84 -21.10 -1.69
C PRO A 162 26.76 -22.26 -1.26
N GLU A 163 26.33 -23.51 -1.46
CA GLU A 163 27.08 -24.73 -1.18
C GLU A 163 28.24 -24.97 -2.18
N ILE A 164 28.16 -24.35 -3.36
CA ILE A 164 29.14 -24.52 -4.43
C ILE A 164 30.21 -23.44 -4.30
N LYS A 165 31.46 -23.85 -4.00
CA LYS A 165 32.57 -22.90 -3.74
C LYS A 165 33.02 -22.11 -4.97
N HIS A 166 33.02 -22.72 -6.15
CA HIS A 166 33.49 -22.07 -7.39
C HIS A 166 32.33 -21.85 -8.37
N ALA A 167 32.19 -20.61 -8.85
CA ALA A 167 31.10 -20.21 -9.75
C ALA A 167 31.04 -21.07 -11.03
N ALA A 168 32.19 -21.52 -11.55
CA ALA A 168 32.25 -22.40 -12.72
C ALA A 168 31.49 -23.74 -12.53
N TYR A 169 31.45 -24.30 -11.31
CA TYR A 169 30.65 -25.50 -11.04
C TYR A 169 29.16 -25.17 -11.01
N ALA A 170 28.78 -24.00 -10.51
CA ALA A 170 27.39 -23.54 -10.57
C ALA A 170 26.94 -23.40 -12.04
N SER A 171 27.81 -22.93 -12.95
CA SER A 171 27.53 -22.89 -14.39
C SER A 171 27.19 -24.26 -14.96
N VAL A 172 27.93 -25.30 -14.58
CA VAL A 172 27.65 -26.68 -15.00
C VAL A 172 26.27 -27.13 -14.54
N LEU A 173 25.92 -26.87 -13.27
CA LEU A 173 24.60 -27.19 -12.71
C LEU A 173 23.48 -26.46 -13.46
N ILE A 174 23.66 -25.16 -13.73
CA ILE A 174 22.71 -24.33 -14.47
C ILE A 174 22.46 -24.89 -15.87
N VAL A 175 23.54 -25.24 -16.59
CA VAL A 175 23.48 -25.84 -17.93
C VAL A 175 22.72 -27.17 -17.92
N GLN A 176 22.90 -27.97 -16.85
CA GLN A 176 22.20 -29.24 -16.62
C GLN A 176 20.73 -29.09 -16.19
N GLY A 177 20.23 -27.86 -15.99
CA GLY A 177 18.86 -27.61 -15.56
C GLY A 177 18.65 -27.66 -14.05
N ILE A 178 19.73 -27.78 -13.27
CA ILE A 178 19.68 -27.72 -11.81
C ILE A 178 19.57 -26.25 -11.39
N ARG A 179 18.80 -25.98 -10.33
CA ARG A 179 18.54 -24.65 -9.78
C ARG A 179 18.80 -24.63 -8.27
N PRO A 180 19.03 -23.45 -7.66
CA PRO A 180 19.12 -23.30 -6.22
C PRO A 180 17.94 -23.94 -5.50
N GLN A 181 18.20 -24.53 -4.33
CA GLN A 181 17.16 -25.09 -3.48
C GLN A 181 16.26 -23.97 -2.94
N ARG A 182 14.95 -24.23 -2.88
CA ARG A 182 13.99 -23.31 -2.27
C ARG A 182 14.34 -23.05 -0.79
N SER A 183 14.41 -21.77 -0.41
CA SER A 183 14.46 -21.36 1.01
C SER A 183 13.04 -21.10 1.55
N GLU A 184 12.87 -21.27 2.87
CA GLU A 184 11.66 -20.89 3.60
C GLU A 184 11.46 -19.36 3.63
N ASP A 185 12.54 -18.58 3.47
CA ASP A 185 12.49 -17.11 3.40
C ASP A 185 11.80 -16.56 2.15
N ILE A 186 11.47 -17.43 1.18
CA ILE A 186 10.85 -17.06 -0.08
C ILE A 186 9.35 -17.41 -0.05
N PRO A 187 8.45 -16.41 -0.04
CA PRO A 187 7.01 -16.62 -0.14
C PRO A 187 6.63 -17.42 -1.40
N ASP A 188 5.55 -18.21 -1.33
CA ASP A 188 5.11 -19.08 -2.44
C ASP A 188 4.97 -18.36 -3.78
N HIS A 189 4.39 -17.16 -3.76
CA HIS A 189 4.15 -16.38 -4.97
C HIS A 189 5.45 -15.83 -5.58
N ILE A 190 6.43 -15.47 -4.75
CA ILE A 190 7.77 -15.05 -5.21
C ILE A 190 8.54 -16.27 -5.72
N TRP A 191 8.42 -17.42 -5.05
CA TRP A 191 9.04 -18.65 -5.52
C TRP A 191 8.50 -19.07 -6.89
N ALA A 192 7.20 -18.94 -7.13
CA ALA A 192 6.60 -19.18 -8.44
C ALA A 192 7.14 -18.23 -9.52
N LEU A 193 7.36 -16.96 -9.19
CA LEU A 193 7.99 -15.99 -10.09
C LEU A 193 9.45 -16.38 -10.41
N ILE A 194 10.27 -16.63 -9.39
CA ILE A 194 11.66 -17.08 -9.57
C ILE A 194 11.69 -18.34 -10.45
N SER A 195 10.81 -19.29 -10.13
CA SER A 195 10.72 -20.59 -10.81
C SER A 195 10.45 -20.48 -12.31
N THR A 196 9.67 -19.49 -12.72
CA THR A 196 9.36 -19.24 -14.13
C THR A 196 10.42 -18.37 -14.82
N CYS A 197 11.04 -17.43 -14.11
CA CYS A 197 12.11 -16.58 -14.64
C CYS A 197 13.34 -17.38 -15.06
N TRP A 198 13.70 -18.43 -14.31
CA TRP A 198 14.89 -19.23 -14.59
C TRP A 198 14.61 -20.54 -15.36
N SER A 199 13.50 -20.62 -16.10
CA SER A 199 13.18 -21.77 -16.96
C SER A 199 14.35 -22.09 -17.91
N GLN A 200 14.55 -23.39 -18.18
CA GLN A 200 15.68 -23.86 -18.98
C GLN A 200 15.66 -23.28 -20.40
N GLY A 201 14.53 -23.36 -21.09
CA GLY A 201 14.34 -22.76 -22.40
C GLY A 201 14.16 -21.24 -22.30
N PRO A 202 14.87 -20.42 -23.09
CA PRO A 202 14.69 -18.97 -23.08
C PRO A 202 13.25 -18.52 -23.36
N ASN A 203 12.55 -19.23 -24.27
CA ASN A 203 11.17 -18.92 -24.65
C ASN A 203 10.13 -19.37 -23.62
N ASP A 204 10.52 -20.22 -22.66
CA ASP A 204 9.64 -20.67 -21.57
C ASP A 204 9.64 -19.66 -20.39
N ARG A 205 10.50 -18.64 -20.46
CA ARG A 205 10.60 -17.58 -19.46
C ARG A 205 9.53 -16.52 -19.74
N PRO A 206 8.94 -15.92 -18.69
CA PRO A 206 8.01 -14.82 -18.88
C PRO A 206 8.73 -13.60 -19.48
N THR A 207 8.01 -12.83 -20.28
CA THR A 207 8.48 -11.51 -20.70
C THR A 207 8.52 -10.55 -19.53
N VAL A 208 9.40 -9.54 -19.58
CA VAL A 208 9.45 -8.48 -18.55
C VAL A 208 8.09 -7.80 -18.37
N GLN A 209 7.30 -7.64 -19.45
CA GLN A 209 5.92 -7.16 -19.39
C GLN A 209 5.01 -8.07 -18.56
N GLN A 210 5.11 -9.39 -18.74
CA GLN A 210 4.35 -10.36 -17.94
C GLN A 210 4.80 -10.34 -16.48
N ILE A 211 6.10 -10.24 -16.21
CA ILE A 211 6.63 -10.11 -14.84
C ILE A 211 6.10 -8.83 -14.18
N HIS A 212 6.21 -7.69 -14.86
CA HIS A 212 5.71 -6.41 -14.40
C HIS A 212 4.20 -6.46 -14.13
N LYS A 213 3.43 -7.06 -15.04
CA LYS A 213 1.99 -7.29 -14.88
C LYS A 213 1.71 -8.21 -13.69
N ASN A 214 2.47 -9.29 -13.50
CA ASN A 214 2.22 -10.28 -12.44
C ASN A 214 2.60 -9.74 -11.05
N LEU A 215 3.72 -9.03 -10.91
CA LEU A 215 4.09 -8.36 -9.67
C LEU A 215 3.12 -7.22 -9.35
N ARG A 216 2.71 -6.45 -10.37
CA ARG A 216 1.60 -5.52 -10.21
C ARG A 216 0.30 -6.24 -9.91
N ALA A 217 0.05 -7.45 -10.43
CA ALA A 217 -1.17 -8.22 -10.20
C ALA A 217 -1.22 -8.88 -8.82
N VAL A 218 -0.09 -9.13 -8.17
CA VAL A 218 -0.06 -9.47 -6.73
C VAL A 218 -0.40 -8.22 -5.91
N CYS A 219 0.00 -7.02 -6.36
CA CYS A 219 -0.62 -5.77 -5.90
C CYS A 219 -2.04 -5.53 -6.45
N SER A 220 -2.46 -6.19 -7.55
CA SER A 220 -3.74 -5.94 -8.25
C SER A 220 -4.78 -7.04 -8.08
N VAL A 221 -4.58 -8.05 -7.23
CA VAL A 221 -5.74 -8.71 -6.62
C VAL A 221 -6.44 -7.70 -5.69
N VAL A 222 -5.72 -6.68 -5.21
CA VAL A 222 -6.27 -5.51 -4.52
C VAL A 222 -6.88 -4.48 -5.50
N PHE A 223 -6.36 -4.34 -6.73
CA PHE A 223 -6.82 -3.32 -7.70
C PHE A 223 -7.73 -3.82 -8.84
N ALA A 224 -7.79 -5.12 -9.16
CA ALA A 224 -8.57 -5.65 -10.30
C ALA A 224 -10.09 -5.66 -10.05
N ILE A 225 -10.54 -5.21 -8.86
CA ILE A 225 -11.95 -4.94 -8.57
C ILE A 225 -12.34 -3.51 -9.06
N PHE A 226 -11.38 -2.61 -9.37
CA PHE A 226 -11.67 -1.25 -9.90
C PHE A 226 -10.88 -0.89 -11.16
N PRO A 227 -11.53 -0.54 -12.30
CA PRO A 227 -10.80 -0.06 -13.46
C PRO A 227 -10.15 1.29 -13.17
N ALA A 228 -8.91 1.46 -13.65
CA ALA A 228 -8.11 2.67 -13.52
C ALA A 228 -8.86 3.90 -14.06
N VAL A 229 -8.98 4.94 -13.22
CA VAL A 229 -9.42 6.25 -13.64
C VAL A 229 -8.21 7.00 -14.21
N ASP A 230 -8.37 7.55 -15.42
CA ASP A 230 -7.38 8.39 -16.07
C ASP A 230 -7.12 9.68 -15.25
N ILE A 231 -5.89 9.84 -14.77
CA ILE A 231 -5.46 10.95 -13.91
C ILE A 231 -5.61 12.31 -14.61
N LYS A 232 -5.44 12.39 -15.94
CA LYS A 232 -5.64 13.65 -16.67
C LYS A 232 -7.10 14.03 -16.79
N THR A 233 -7.98 13.04 -16.88
CA THR A 233 -9.44 13.24 -16.91
C THR A 233 -9.99 13.56 -15.51
N THR A 234 -9.40 13.00 -14.45
CA THR A 234 -9.80 13.28 -13.04
C THR A 234 -9.49 14.73 -12.64
N ILE A 235 -8.34 15.28 -13.05
CA ILE A 235 -8.00 16.68 -12.80
C ILE A 235 -8.97 17.63 -13.54
N ALA A 236 -9.47 17.24 -14.71
CA ALA A 236 -10.45 18.01 -15.47
C ALA A 236 -11.89 17.89 -14.90
N MET A 237 -12.23 16.78 -14.24
CA MET A 237 -13.53 16.57 -13.59
C MET A 237 -13.61 17.10 -12.15
N ALA A 238 -12.47 17.45 -11.54
CA ALA A 238 -12.40 17.94 -10.16
C ALA A 238 -12.89 19.38 -9.95
N ASN A 239 -13.32 20.09 -11.00
CA ASN A 239 -13.89 21.43 -10.83
C ASN A 239 -14.82 21.89 -11.98
N PRO A 240 -16.04 21.33 -12.12
CA PRO A 240 -17.02 21.93 -13.02
C PRO A 240 -17.67 23.18 -12.42
N GLU A 241 -17.78 23.28 -11.10
CA GLU A 241 -18.43 24.40 -10.40
C GLU A 241 -17.85 24.49 -8.98
N GLY A 242 -17.26 25.64 -8.61
CA GLY A 242 -16.48 25.85 -7.37
C GLY A 242 -17.17 25.55 -6.03
N SER A 243 -17.43 24.28 -5.78
CA SER A 243 -18.00 23.73 -4.55
C SER A 243 -16.88 23.11 -3.70
N ILE A 244 -16.65 23.69 -2.52
CA ILE A 244 -15.61 23.25 -1.59
C ILE A 244 -16.14 22.03 -0.84
N HIS A 245 -15.75 20.82 -1.27
CA HIS A 245 -16.06 19.59 -0.54
C HIS A 245 -15.25 19.53 0.78
N PRO A 246 -15.73 18.84 1.83
CA PRO A 246 -14.89 18.51 2.98
C PRO A 246 -13.65 17.71 2.50
N VAL A 247 -12.48 17.97 3.08
CA VAL A 247 -11.26 17.24 2.69
C VAL A 247 -10.46 16.76 3.90
N ASN A 248 -10.63 17.38 5.08
CA ASN A 248 -9.92 16.99 6.30
C ASN A 248 -10.84 16.19 7.23
N PHE A 249 -10.63 14.88 7.30
CA PHE A 249 -11.40 13.97 8.14
C PHE A 249 -10.60 13.55 9.36
N GLY A 250 -11.19 13.71 10.55
CA GLY A 250 -10.68 13.15 11.79
C GLY A 250 -11.53 11.97 12.23
N VAL A 251 -10.90 10.92 12.76
CA VAL A 251 -11.58 9.82 13.45
C VAL A 251 -11.11 9.78 14.89
N LEU A 252 -12.05 9.83 15.82
CA LEU A 252 -11.74 9.68 17.24
C LEU A 252 -11.54 8.20 17.57
N LEU A 253 -10.47 7.86 18.26
CA LEU A 253 -10.14 6.50 18.65
C LEU A 253 -9.92 6.41 20.17
N PHE A 254 -10.50 5.38 20.77
CA PHE A 254 -10.38 5.10 22.20
C PHE A 254 -10.41 3.59 22.42
N PRO A 255 -9.73 3.05 23.44
CA PRO A 255 -9.70 1.61 23.63
C PRO A 255 -11.08 1.01 23.84
N THR A 256 -11.25 -0.23 23.41
CA THR A 256 -12.55 -0.93 23.31
C THR A 256 -13.54 -0.25 22.35
N PHE A 257 -13.03 0.46 21.35
CA PHE A 257 -13.84 0.91 20.21
C PHE A 257 -14.37 -0.29 19.41
N GLN A 258 -15.50 -0.11 18.74
CA GLN A 258 -16.03 -1.10 17.82
C GLN A 258 -15.33 -0.98 16.46
N ALA A 259 -14.68 -2.06 16.00
CA ALA A 259 -13.88 -2.06 14.77
C ALA A 259 -14.65 -1.48 13.57
N LEU A 260 -15.84 -2.03 13.32
CA LEU A 260 -16.63 -1.66 12.14
C LEU A 260 -17.28 -0.26 12.25
N ASP A 261 -17.40 0.32 13.46
CA ASP A 261 -17.83 1.72 13.63
C ASP A 261 -16.75 2.71 13.12
N VAL A 262 -15.49 2.27 13.08
CA VAL A 262 -14.35 3.03 12.55
C VAL A 262 -14.08 2.64 11.10
N PHE A 263 -13.85 1.35 10.87
CA PHE A 263 -13.35 0.86 9.58
C PHE A 263 -14.44 0.78 8.51
N GLY A 264 -15.73 0.69 8.86
CA GLY A 264 -16.81 0.79 7.89
C GLY A 264 -16.84 2.16 7.18
N PRO A 265 -16.96 3.28 7.93
CA PRO A 265 -16.81 4.61 7.36
C PRO A 265 -15.46 4.86 6.67
N LEU A 266 -14.36 4.40 7.27
CA LEU A 266 -13.03 4.61 6.69
C LEU A 266 -12.84 3.86 5.37
N ASP A 267 -13.38 2.66 5.21
CA ASP A 267 -13.30 1.93 3.95
C ASP A 267 -14.01 2.68 2.82
N ALA A 268 -15.20 3.21 3.09
CA ALA A 268 -15.92 4.08 2.15
C ALA A 268 -15.11 5.33 1.78
N LEU A 269 -14.46 5.98 2.76
CA LEU A 269 -13.62 7.16 2.54
C LEU A 269 -12.30 6.84 1.84
N ASN A 270 -11.69 5.69 2.11
CA ASN A 270 -10.49 5.20 1.41
C ASN A 270 -10.77 5.06 -0.08
N ILE A 271 -11.93 4.48 -0.43
CA ILE A 271 -12.34 4.34 -1.82
C ILE A 271 -12.61 5.69 -2.46
N LEU A 272 -13.29 6.60 -1.74
CA LEU A 272 -13.53 7.95 -2.22
C LEU A 272 -12.23 8.71 -2.49
N SER A 273 -11.20 8.48 -1.66
CA SER A 273 -9.88 9.13 -1.80
C SER A 273 -9.17 8.82 -3.11
N MET A 274 -9.55 7.74 -3.79
CA MET A 274 -9.04 7.41 -5.13
C MET A 274 -9.54 8.39 -6.21
N SER A 275 -10.56 9.20 -5.92
CA SER A 275 -11.14 10.18 -6.85
C SER A 275 -11.11 11.62 -6.32
N PHE A 276 -10.91 11.81 -5.01
CA PHE A 276 -10.87 13.13 -4.36
C PHE A 276 -9.67 13.23 -3.41
N PRO A 277 -9.00 14.40 -3.31
CA PRO A 277 -7.93 14.59 -2.34
C PRO A 277 -8.52 14.67 -0.92
N LEU A 278 -8.30 13.63 -0.12
CA LEU A 278 -8.76 13.55 1.27
C LEU A 278 -7.56 13.39 2.22
N ASN A 279 -7.63 14.03 3.37
CA ASN A 279 -6.67 13.90 4.46
C ASN A 279 -7.34 13.17 5.64
N LEU A 280 -6.66 12.19 6.23
CA LEU A 280 -7.13 11.42 7.38
C LEU A 280 -6.26 11.68 8.62
N SER A 281 -6.89 12.01 9.74
CA SER A 281 -6.28 12.08 11.06
C SER A 281 -6.93 11.07 12.01
N ILE A 282 -6.17 10.09 12.50
CA ILE A 282 -6.62 9.16 13.56
C ILE A 282 -6.20 9.76 14.89
N ILE A 283 -7.17 10.17 15.70
CA ILE A 283 -6.95 11.02 16.87
C ILE A 283 -7.32 10.24 18.14
N ALA A 284 -6.39 10.14 19.08
CA ALA A 284 -6.62 9.47 20.36
C ALA A 284 -6.05 10.27 21.54
N LYS A 285 -6.11 9.71 22.75
CA LYS A 285 -5.56 10.36 23.96
C LYS A 285 -4.04 10.47 23.96
N SER A 286 -3.36 9.49 23.37
CA SER A 286 -1.91 9.41 23.20
C SER A 286 -1.61 8.71 21.88
N LEU A 287 -0.34 8.64 21.50
CA LEU A 287 0.12 7.88 20.32
C LEU A 287 0.33 6.39 20.61
N ASP A 288 -0.07 5.90 21.79
CA ASP A 288 -0.01 4.48 22.11
C ASP A 288 -1.03 3.69 21.26
N PRO A 289 -0.74 2.43 20.89
CA PRO A 289 -1.68 1.61 20.17
C PRO A 289 -3.02 1.48 20.88
N VAL A 290 -4.10 1.82 20.18
CA VAL A 290 -5.47 1.75 20.70
C VAL A 290 -6.13 0.49 20.18
N SER A 291 -6.59 -0.37 21.09
CA SER A 291 -7.12 -1.70 20.77
C SER A 291 -8.64 -1.81 20.85
N THR A 292 -9.21 -2.69 20.03
CA THR A 292 -10.61 -3.15 20.13
C THR A 292 -10.83 -4.13 21.30
N LYS A 293 -9.74 -4.71 21.86
CA LYS A 293 -9.81 -5.65 22.99
C LYS A 293 -10.42 -5.02 24.22
N HIS A 294 -11.39 -5.72 24.81
CA HIS A 294 -11.99 -5.37 26.10
C HIS A 294 -10.92 -5.20 27.19
N ARG A 295 -10.91 -4.03 27.84
CA ARG A 295 -10.08 -3.76 29.03
C ARG A 295 -10.59 -4.51 30.26
N ASP A 296 -11.88 -4.77 30.32
CA ASP A 296 -12.53 -5.49 31.41
C ASP A 296 -12.41 -7.00 31.20
N GLN A 297 -11.63 -7.67 32.06
CA GLN A 297 -11.43 -9.12 32.01
C GLN A 297 -12.73 -9.90 32.25
N THR A 298 -13.73 -9.33 32.94
CA THR A 298 -15.02 -9.98 33.13
C THR A 298 -15.80 -10.15 31.83
N LEU A 299 -15.52 -9.28 30.84
CA LEU A 299 -16.07 -9.36 29.48
C LEU A 299 -15.23 -10.23 28.53
N ASN A 300 -14.10 -10.78 29.00
CA ASN A 300 -13.26 -11.76 28.28
C ASN A 300 -13.01 -13.01 29.15
N PRO A 301 -14.06 -13.76 29.55
CA PRO A 301 -13.93 -14.89 30.48
C PRO A 301 -13.12 -16.06 29.92
N LEU A 302 -12.95 -16.13 28.59
CA LEU A 302 -12.18 -17.17 27.92
C LEU A 302 -10.71 -16.78 27.68
N ASN A 303 -10.31 -15.58 28.12
CA ASN A 303 -8.96 -15.03 27.91
C ASN A 303 -8.51 -15.09 26.44
N SER A 304 -9.44 -14.79 25.52
CA SER A 304 -9.16 -14.78 24.08
C SER A 304 -8.19 -13.64 23.74
N ASN A 305 -7.17 -13.94 22.93
CA ASN A 305 -6.21 -12.95 22.44
C ASN A 305 -6.65 -12.29 21.10
N PHE A 306 -7.96 -12.13 20.89
CA PHE A 306 -8.51 -11.61 19.64
C PHE A 306 -8.78 -10.11 19.74
N GLY A 307 -8.23 -9.32 18.81
CA GLY A 307 -8.53 -7.90 18.67
C GLY A 307 -7.40 -7.13 17.99
N GLU A 308 -7.80 -6.10 17.26
CA GLU A 308 -6.96 -5.21 16.46
C GLU A 308 -6.35 -4.12 17.34
N SER A 309 -5.28 -3.49 16.86
CA SER A 309 -4.71 -2.28 17.45
C SER A 309 -4.31 -1.31 16.35
N VAL A 310 -4.56 -0.03 16.56
CA VAL A 310 -4.24 1.05 15.62
C VAL A 310 -3.35 2.04 16.32
N VAL A 311 -2.26 2.44 15.65
CA VAL A 311 -1.41 3.55 16.11
C VAL A 311 -2.06 4.87 15.65
N PRO A 312 -2.46 5.76 16.56
CA PRO A 312 -3.00 7.07 16.22
C PRO A 312 -1.97 7.93 15.49
N THR A 313 -2.43 8.81 14.59
CA THR A 313 -1.54 9.77 13.92
C THR A 313 -1.38 11.05 14.74
N HIS A 314 -2.35 11.36 15.59
CA HIS A 314 -2.41 12.57 16.41
C HIS A 314 -2.99 12.26 17.80
N ASP A 315 -2.64 13.10 18.77
CA ASP A 315 -3.28 13.15 20.08
C ASP A 315 -4.26 14.33 20.18
N PHE A 316 -4.88 14.52 21.36
CA PHE A 316 -5.84 15.61 21.58
C PHE A 316 -5.23 17.01 21.58
N ASP A 317 -3.91 17.13 21.66
CA ASP A 317 -3.21 18.41 21.73
C ASP A 317 -2.65 18.84 20.37
N ASN A 318 -2.35 17.88 19.49
CA ASN A 318 -1.76 18.14 18.17
C ASN A 318 -2.68 17.83 16.96
N ALA A 319 -3.95 17.47 17.18
CA ALA A 319 -4.91 17.26 16.10
C ALA A 319 -5.00 18.49 15.17
N PRO A 320 -4.92 18.30 13.83
CA PRO A 320 -4.96 19.42 12.88
C PRO A 320 -6.39 19.97 12.74
N PRO A 321 -6.57 21.13 12.07
CA PRO A 321 -7.91 21.59 11.68
C PRO A 321 -8.67 20.55 10.86
N LEU A 322 -9.92 20.28 11.23
CA LEU A 322 -10.76 19.25 10.62
C LEU A 322 -12.00 19.88 9.99
N ASP A 323 -12.45 19.32 8.87
CA ASP A 323 -13.77 19.59 8.31
C ASP A 323 -14.83 18.67 8.95
N VAL A 324 -14.50 17.40 9.13
CA VAL A 324 -15.42 16.36 9.63
C VAL A 324 -14.78 15.58 10.77
N LEU A 325 -15.50 15.39 11.87
CA LEU A 325 -15.12 14.45 12.93
C LEU A 325 -16.06 13.25 12.97
N LEU A 326 -15.48 12.06 12.81
CA LEU A 326 -16.12 10.76 12.97
C LEU A 326 -15.96 10.28 14.42
N ILE A 327 -17.07 10.04 15.10
CA ILE A 327 -17.13 9.58 16.49
C ILE A 327 -17.72 8.16 16.51
N PRO A 328 -16.87 7.12 16.63
CA PRO A 328 -17.33 5.74 16.64
C PRO A 328 -17.94 5.38 18.00
N GLY A 329 -18.66 4.25 18.04
CA GLY A 329 -19.10 3.62 19.27
C GLY A 329 -18.13 2.54 19.75
N GLY A 330 -18.68 1.61 20.53
CA GLY A 330 -17.93 0.54 21.19
C GLY A 330 -18.23 0.45 22.67
N TYR A 331 -17.59 -0.49 23.34
CA TYR A 331 -17.74 -0.62 24.80
C TYR A 331 -17.04 0.51 25.55
N GLY A 332 -16.03 1.14 24.95
CA GLY A 332 -15.23 2.18 25.59
C GLY A 332 -15.99 3.45 25.94
N VAL A 333 -17.13 3.68 25.30
CA VAL A 333 -18.03 4.79 25.64
C VAL A 333 -18.61 4.69 27.06
N ARG A 334 -18.54 3.49 27.67
CA ARG A 334 -19.04 3.17 29.03
C ARG A 334 -17.94 3.22 30.08
N ALA A 335 -16.69 3.46 29.69
CA ALA A 335 -15.60 3.52 30.64
C ALA A 335 -15.70 4.77 31.53
N ASP A 336 -15.17 4.69 32.74
CA ASP A 336 -15.18 5.82 33.68
C ASP A 336 -14.21 6.94 33.25
N ASP A 337 -13.24 6.64 32.38
CA ASP A 337 -12.16 7.54 31.95
C ASP A 337 -12.44 8.27 30.62
N THR A 338 -13.72 8.46 30.24
CA THR A 338 -14.09 9.09 28.97
C THR A 338 -14.02 10.62 28.95
N GLU A 339 -13.74 11.29 30.07
CA GLU A 339 -13.88 12.76 30.15
C GLU A 339 -12.96 13.49 29.17
N SER A 340 -11.72 13.02 28.99
CA SER A 340 -10.82 13.62 28.00
C SER A 340 -11.32 13.52 26.55
N LEU A 341 -12.08 12.46 26.22
CA LEU A 341 -12.71 12.31 24.90
C LEU A 341 -13.84 13.32 24.73
N ILE A 342 -14.66 13.47 25.76
CA ILE A 342 -15.81 14.37 25.79
C ILE A 342 -15.34 15.83 25.71
N ASP A 343 -14.29 16.17 26.45
CA ASP A 343 -13.65 17.48 26.40
C ASP A 343 -13.04 17.77 25.03
N PHE A 344 -12.40 16.79 24.40
CA PHE A 344 -11.92 16.95 23.02
C PHE A 344 -13.08 17.23 22.06
N ILE A 345 -14.16 16.45 22.09
CA ILE A 345 -15.34 16.66 21.23
C ILE A 345 -15.93 18.06 21.45
N ARG A 346 -16.12 18.46 22.72
CA ARG A 346 -16.70 19.76 23.09
C ARG A 346 -15.86 20.94 22.59
N ARG A 347 -14.52 20.85 22.70
CA ARG A 347 -13.60 21.91 22.26
C ARG A 347 -13.46 21.97 20.74
N THR A 348 -13.50 20.83 20.07
CA THR A 348 -13.28 20.75 18.61
C THR A 348 -14.56 21.08 17.83
N TYR A 349 -15.74 20.76 18.35
CA TYR A 349 -17.02 20.93 17.63
C TYR A 349 -17.25 22.32 17.03
N PRO A 350 -16.98 23.45 17.72
CA PRO A 350 -17.21 24.78 17.15
C PRO A 350 -16.44 25.09 15.87
N SER A 351 -15.32 24.40 15.59
CA SER A 351 -14.55 24.57 14.35
C SER A 351 -14.92 23.58 13.25
N LEU A 352 -15.71 22.55 13.55
CA LEU A 352 -16.06 21.51 12.57
C LEU A 352 -17.15 21.99 11.61
N LYS A 353 -16.99 21.64 10.33
CA LYS A 353 -18.09 21.78 9.36
C LYS A 353 -19.16 20.74 9.62
N TYR A 354 -18.77 19.50 9.96
CA TYR A 354 -19.70 18.39 10.21
C TYR A 354 -19.23 17.43 11.31
N VAL A 355 -20.17 16.75 11.95
CA VAL A 355 -19.92 15.62 12.86
C VAL A 355 -20.70 14.41 12.37
N ILE A 356 -20.06 13.25 12.34
CA ILE A 356 -20.70 11.97 12.05
C ILE A 356 -20.49 11.06 13.27
N THR A 357 -21.57 10.62 13.91
CA THR A 357 -21.48 9.66 15.01
C THR A 357 -22.01 8.30 14.56
N VAL A 358 -21.32 7.23 14.92
CA VAL A 358 -21.77 5.85 14.65
C VAL A 358 -22.14 5.17 15.95
N CYS A 359 -23.24 4.41 15.97
CA CYS A 359 -23.59 3.55 17.08
C CYS A 359 -23.70 4.34 18.40
N THR A 360 -22.98 3.92 19.43
CA THR A 360 -22.94 4.59 20.73
C THR A 360 -21.98 5.78 20.78
N GLY A 361 -21.30 6.12 19.68
CA GLY A 361 -20.51 7.36 19.58
C GLY A 361 -21.38 8.61 19.76
N SER A 362 -22.67 8.50 19.42
CA SER A 362 -23.69 9.50 19.73
C SER A 362 -23.80 9.82 21.23
N TRP A 363 -23.42 8.90 22.12
CA TRP A 363 -23.44 9.13 23.57
C TRP A 363 -22.31 10.04 24.02
N LEU A 364 -21.12 9.90 23.42
CA LEU A 364 -20.00 10.80 23.67
C LEU A 364 -20.35 12.21 23.17
N ALA A 365 -20.95 12.32 21.98
CA ALA A 365 -21.47 13.58 21.45
C ALA A 365 -22.57 14.19 22.34
N ALA A 366 -23.50 13.38 22.84
CA ALA A 366 -24.52 13.84 23.78
C ALA A 366 -23.93 14.38 25.08
N ARG A 367 -22.99 13.64 25.69
CA ARG A 367 -22.29 14.05 26.93
C ARG A 367 -21.38 15.27 26.72
N ALA A 368 -20.89 15.49 25.50
CA ALA A 368 -20.19 16.73 25.13
C ALA A 368 -21.13 17.94 25.04
N GLY A 369 -22.45 17.73 25.02
CA GLY A 369 -23.49 18.76 24.92
C GLY A 369 -23.82 19.16 23.49
N ILE A 370 -23.17 18.56 22.47
CA ILE A 370 -23.33 18.99 21.07
C ILE A 370 -24.65 18.51 20.45
N LEU A 371 -25.35 17.56 21.10
CA LEU A 371 -26.65 17.05 20.68
C LEU A 371 -27.84 17.67 21.45
N ASP A 372 -27.61 18.58 22.39
CA ASP A 372 -28.69 19.14 23.21
C ASP A 372 -29.73 19.88 22.36
N GLY A 373 -31.01 19.49 22.50
CA GLY A 373 -32.14 20.01 21.72
C GLY A 373 -32.23 19.48 20.28
N LYS A 374 -31.24 18.71 19.83
CA LYS A 374 -31.14 18.15 18.46
C LYS A 374 -31.83 16.80 18.34
N ARG A 375 -32.29 16.49 17.14
CA ARG A 375 -32.70 15.13 16.78
C ARG A 375 -31.46 14.27 16.58
N ALA A 376 -31.45 13.08 17.17
CA ALA A 376 -30.35 12.14 16.99
C ALA A 376 -30.83 10.69 17.10
N THR A 377 -30.06 9.77 16.52
CA THR A 377 -30.25 8.32 16.69
C THR A 377 -28.98 7.69 17.26
N SER A 378 -29.10 6.42 17.65
CA SER A 378 -28.06 5.63 18.30
C SER A 378 -28.34 4.14 18.05
N ASN A 379 -27.40 3.29 18.45
CA ASN A 379 -27.55 1.84 18.43
C ASN A 379 -28.84 1.35 19.12
N LYS A 380 -29.64 0.56 18.39
CA LYS A 380 -30.94 0.06 18.87
C LYS A 380 -30.84 -0.96 20.01
N ALA A 381 -29.80 -1.79 20.01
CA ALA A 381 -29.57 -2.75 21.10
C ALA A 381 -29.20 -2.06 22.42
N SER A 382 -28.55 -0.90 22.33
CA SER A 382 -28.16 -0.10 23.49
C SER A 382 -29.17 1.01 23.81
N TRP A 383 -30.36 1.03 23.18
CA TRP A 383 -31.26 2.19 23.21
C TRP A 383 -31.62 2.68 24.61
N ALA A 384 -31.74 1.79 25.60
CA ALA A 384 -32.06 2.17 26.99
C ALA A 384 -31.07 3.17 27.60
N GLY A 385 -29.81 3.20 27.15
CA GLY A 385 -28.78 4.12 27.64
C GLY A 385 -28.85 5.55 27.08
N THR A 386 -29.62 5.78 26.00
CA THR A 386 -29.64 7.09 25.30
C THR A 386 -30.13 8.23 26.19
N LYS A 387 -31.19 8.01 26.96
CA LYS A 387 -31.76 9.02 27.88
C LYS A 387 -30.83 9.37 29.04
N VAL A 388 -29.96 8.43 29.44
CA VAL A 388 -28.93 8.68 30.46
C VAL A 388 -27.76 9.48 29.85
N ALA A 389 -27.32 9.10 28.66
CA ALA A 389 -26.22 9.78 27.97
C ALA A 389 -26.58 11.21 27.50
N GLY A 390 -27.83 11.43 27.11
CA GLY A 390 -28.31 12.69 26.57
C GLY A 390 -29.77 12.95 26.91
N PRO A 391 -30.08 13.44 28.13
CA PRO A 391 -31.46 13.70 28.55
C PRO A 391 -32.14 14.83 27.77
N ASN A 392 -31.35 15.75 27.20
CA ASN A 392 -31.84 16.90 26.42
C ASN A 392 -31.91 16.61 24.91
N VAL A 393 -31.55 15.40 24.48
CA VAL A 393 -31.52 15.00 23.07
C VAL A 393 -32.88 14.46 22.65
N LYS A 394 -33.35 14.85 21.45
CA LYS A 394 -34.61 14.33 20.86
C LYS A 394 -34.32 13.02 20.13
N TRP A 395 -34.19 11.94 20.88
CA TRP A 395 -33.84 10.62 20.32
C TRP A 395 -34.92 10.09 19.37
N VAL A 396 -34.50 9.63 18.18
CA VAL A 396 -35.34 9.06 17.12
C VAL A 396 -35.05 7.56 16.99
N SER A 397 -35.95 6.74 17.53
CA SER A 397 -35.76 5.28 17.63
C SER A 397 -35.84 4.56 16.30
N HIS A 398 -36.66 5.02 15.37
CA HIS A 398 -36.86 4.42 14.03
C HIS A 398 -36.13 5.25 12.98
N ALA A 399 -34.81 5.21 13.05
CA ALA A 399 -33.95 5.90 12.10
C ALA A 399 -32.61 5.17 12.00
N ARG A 400 -32.21 4.87 10.77
CA ARG A 400 -30.90 4.32 10.43
C ARG A 400 -29.84 5.39 10.55
N TRP A 401 -30.16 6.61 10.13
CA TRP A 401 -29.44 7.82 10.50
C TRP A 401 -30.38 9.02 10.63
N VAL A 402 -29.94 10.04 11.33
CA VAL A 402 -30.64 11.32 11.51
C VAL A 402 -29.66 12.44 11.20
N VAL A 403 -30.13 13.42 10.43
CA VAL A 403 -29.40 14.66 10.15
C VAL A 403 -30.15 15.82 10.82
N ASP A 404 -29.46 16.57 11.68
CA ASP A 404 -29.98 17.81 12.28
C ASP A 404 -28.89 18.89 12.25
N GLY A 405 -29.01 19.78 11.26
CA GLY A 405 -27.98 20.78 10.97
C GLY A 405 -26.72 20.13 10.42
N ASN A 406 -25.58 20.34 11.08
CA ASN A 406 -24.30 19.79 10.68
C ASN A 406 -23.94 18.46 11.39
N ILE A 407 -24.86 17.89 12.16
CA ILE A 407 -24.62 16.65 12.89
C ILE A 407 -25.42 15.50 12.26
N TRP A 408 -24.70 14.44 11.96
CA TRP A 408 -25.19 13.20 11.37
C TRP A 408 -24.99 12.09 12.40
N THR A 409 -26.08 11.54 12.90
CA THR A 409 -26.00 10.42 13.85
C THR A 409 -26.54 9.17 13.19
N SER A 410 -25.86 8.03 13.35
CA SER A 410 -26.32 6.75 12.83
C SER A 410 -26.55 5.73 13.94
N SER A 411 -27.32 4.72 13.58
CA SER A 411 -27.74 3.64 14.45
C SER A 411 -26.61 2.60 14.64
N GLY A 412 -26.94 1.31 14.68
CA GLY A 412 -26.00 0.22 14.92
C GLY A 412 -24.86 0.14 13.90
N VAL A 413 -23.89 -0.70 14.22
CA VAL A 413 -22.56 -0.79 13.61
C VAL A 413 -22.52 -0.58 12.08
N SER A 414 -23.28 -1.37 11.31
CA SER A 414 -23.28 -1.26 9.84
C SER A 414 -23.97 0.00 9.31
N ALA A 415 -24.87 0.64 10.06
CA ALA A 415 -25.46 1.93 9.69
C ALA A 415 -24.43 3.06 9.63
N GLY A 416 -23.24 2.87 10.23
CA GLY A 416 -22.09 3.75 10.04
C GLY A 416 -21.64 3.85 8.58
N ILE A 417 -21.72 2.74 7.83
CA ILE A 417 -21.41 2.72 6.39
C ILE A 417 -22.47 3.51 5.64
N ASP A 418 -23.76 3.29 5.92
CA ASP A 418 -24.85 3.96 5.20
C ASP A 418 -24.88 5.47 5.43
N VAL A 419 -24.68 5.95 6.66
CA VAL A 419 -24.62 7.40 6.92
C VAL A 419 -23.42 8.04 6.22
N THR A 420 -22.31 7.30 6.10
CA THR A 420 -21.12 7.77 5.39
C THR A 420 -21.39 7.84 3.89
N LEU A 421 -22.04 6.82 3.31
CA LEU A 421 -22.45 6.84 1.90
C LEU A 421 -23.48 7.94 1.59
N ALA A 422 -24.42 8.19 2.51
CA ALA A 422 -25.36 9.31 2.40
C ALA A 422 -24.65 10.68 2.48
N PHE A 423 -23.63 10.80 3.34
CA PHE A 423 -22.77 11.98 3.40
C PHE A 423 -21.99 12.17 2.09
N ILE A 424 -21.41 11.09 1.55
CA ILE A 424 -20.70 11.11 0.25
C ILE A 424 -21.64 11.56 -0.86
N GLU A 425 -22.86 11.02 -0.91
CA GLU A 425 -23.88 11.41 -1.89
C GLU A 425 -24.20 12.90 -1.81
N GLN A 426 -24.36 13.44 -0.60
CA GLN A 426 -24.69 14.84 -0.39
C GLN A 426 -23.56 15.80 -0.81
N PHE A 427 -22.30 15.47 -0.53
CA PHE A 427 -21.19 16.42 -0.70
C PHE A 427 -20.28 16.15 -1.90
N TYR A 428 -20.26 14.92 -2.42
CA TYR A 428 -19.43 14.50 -3.57
C TYR A 428 -20.28 13.97 -4.74
N GLY A 429 -21.60 13.88 -4.53
CA GLY A 429 -22.60 13.52 -5.55
C GLY A 429 -22.97 12.03 -5.54
N ALA A 430 -24.19 11.73 -5.99
CA ALA A 430 -24.75 10.38 -6.04
C ALA A 430 -23.87 9.37 -6.81
N LYS A 431 -23.24 9.80 -7.92
CA LYS A 431 -22.33 8.94 -8.69
C LYS A 431 -21.12 8.50 -7.88
N ALA A 432 -20.58 9.36 -7.02
CA ALA A 432 -19.45 9.00 -6.15
C ALA A 432 -19.90 7.98 -5.10
N ALA A 433 -21.06 8.20 -4.46
CA ALA A 433 -21.61 7.27 -3.48
C ALA A 433 -21.93 5.90 -4.08
N ASP A 434 -22.56 5.85 -5.26
CA ASP A 434 -22.89 4.59 -5.95
C ASP A 434 -21.64 3.84 -6.38
N LYS A 435 -20.61 4.56 -6.86
CA LYS A 435 -19.31 3.97 -7.16
C LYS A 435 -18.70 3.37 -5.90
N VAL A 436 -18.61 4.14 -4.81
CA VAL A 436 -18.03 3.67 -3.54
C VAL A 436 -18.77 2.45 -3.02
N ALA A 437 -20.11 2.47 -2.98
CA ALA A 437 -20.90 1.34 -2.50
C ALA A 437 -20.72 0.09 -3.38
N SER A 438 -20.76 0.24 -4.70
CA SER A 438 -20.48 -0.86 -5.64
C SER A 438 -19.06 -1.38 -5.46
N THR A 439 -18.12 -0.49 -5.12
CA THR A 439 -16.73 -0.85 -4.89
C THR A 439 -16.56 -1.73 -3.66
N MET A 440 -17.26 -1.39 -2.59
CA MET A 440 -17.28 -2.17 -1.36
C MET A 440 -18.08 -3.48 -1.50
N GLU A 441 -18.72 -3.72 -2.65
CA GLU A 441 -19.75 -4.75 -2.83
C GLU A 441 -20.85 -4.64 -1.74
N TYR A 442 -21.17 -3.40 -1.35
CA TYR A 442 -22.07 -3.11 -0.23
C TYR A 442 -23.45 -2.65 -0.73
N GLU A 443 -24.49 -3.38 -0.35
CA GLU A 443 -25.88 -2.98 -0.58
C GLU A 443 -26.28 -1.86 0.40
N ARG A 444 -26.19 -0.60 -0.06
CA ARG A 444 -26.47 0.57 0.77
C ARG A 444 -27.96 0.82 0.98
N HIS A 445 -28.33 1.16 2.21
CA HIS A 445 -29.65 1.67 2.53
C HIS A 445 -29.74 3.17 2.22
N THR A 446 -30.72 3.57 1.41
CA THR A 446 -30.94 4.97 1.02
C THR A 446 -32.07 5.66 1.79
N ASP A 447 -32.86 4.91 2.56
CA ASP A 447 -33.92 5.46 3.41
C ASP A 447 -33.45 5.57 4.87
N SER A 448 -33.21 6.82 5.29
CA SER A 448 -32.79 7.16 6.66
C SER A 448 -33.79 6.76 7.74
N THR A 449 -35.08 6.66 7.42
CA THR A 449 -36.15 6.41 8.38
C THR A 449 -36.36 4.91 8.66
N ARG A 450 -35.71 4.05 7.88
CA ARG A 450 -35.90 2.60 7.97
C ARG A 450 -34.72 1.92 8.66
N ASP A 451 -34.90 1.55 9.91
CA ASP A 451 -33.97 0.69 10.65
C ASP A 451 -34.68 -0.58 11.16
N PRO A 452 -34.41 -1.77 10.56
CA PRO A 452 -35.09 -3.01 10.96
C PRO A 452 -34.75 -3.46 12.39
N PHE A 453 -33.70 -2.91 13.00
CA PHE A 453 -33.35 -3.24 14.39
C PHE A 453 -34.25 -2.51 15.38
N ALA A 454 -34.90 -1.41 15.02
CA ALA A 454 -35.85 -0.74 15.90
C ALA A 454 -37.02 -1.68 16.25
N ASP A 455 -37.59 -2.32 15.22
CA ASP A 455 -38.63 -3.35 15.38
C ASP A 455 -38.10 -4.58 16.10
N LYS A 456 -36.90 -5.07 15.75
CA LYS A 456 -36.28 -6.24 16.39
C LYS A 456 -36.15 -6.09 17.91
N TYR A 457 -35.84 -4.89 18.38
CA TYR A 457 -35.69 -4.58 19.80
C TYR A 457 -36.98 -4.02 20.43
N ASN A 458 -38.11 -4.03 19.71
CA ASN A 458 -39.41 -3.52 20.18
C ASN A 458 -39.35 -2.08 20.73
N LEU A 459 -38.61 -1.20 20.04
CA LEU A 459 -38.47 0.18 20.50
C LEU A 459 -39.77 0.96 20.24
N PRO A 460 -40.18 1.87 21.15
CA PRO A 460 -41.30 2.76 20.89
C PRO A 460 -40.93 3.78 19.80
N LYS A 461 -41.88 4.18 18.95
CA LYS A 461 -41.70 5.29 18.00
C LYS A 461 -41.59 6.62 18.76
N GLU A 462 -40.37 7.15 18.87
CA GLU A 462 -40.07 8.40 19.58
C GLU A 462 -39.63 9.47 18.57
N ASN A 463 -40.21 10.68 18.65
CA ASN A 463 -39.78 11.87 17.91
C ASN A 463 -39.65 11.70 16.37
N GLU A 464 -40.53 10.88 15.77
CA GLU A 464 -40.64 10.68 14.31
C GLU A 464 -40.95 11.98 13.55
#